data_AF-A0A251XGT6-F1
#
_entry.id   AF-A0A251XGT6-F1
#
_cell.length_a   1.000
_cell.length_b   1.000
_cell.length_c   1.000
_cell.angle_alpha   90.00
_cell.angle_beta   90.00
_cell.angle_gamma   90.00
#
_symmetry.space_group_name_H-M   'P 1'
#
loop_
_entity.id
_entity.type
_entity.pdbx_description
1 polymer ?
#
loop_
_entity_poly.entity_id
_entity_poly.type
_entity_poly.pdbx_seq_one_letter_code
_entity_poly.pdbx_strand_id
1 'polypeptide(L)'
;MVFASGLFIVMEAAQSLGLTAVMAAISGQGQDAAALFRLAGVATLSANAVDNLPAYLALEPVAGSPERLVAILVGVNAGPLITPWASLATLLWHERLVSMGVHIKWSRYMLLGLVVAPLTVGLAMLAFVLTR
;
A
#
# COMPACT_ATOMS: atom_id res chain seq x y z
N MET A 1 10.18 -11.60 14.48
CA MET A 1 10.96 -10.71 15.36
C MET A 1 12.14 -10.10 14.61
N VAL A 2 13.19 -10.86 14.26
CA VAL A 2 14.39 -10.31 13.57
C VAL A 2 14.07 -9.55 12.27
N PHE A 3 13.26 -10.13 11.38
CA PHE A 3 12.83 -9.46 10.15
C PHE A 3 12.11 -8.13 10.41
N ALA A 4 11.10 -8.15 11.28
CA ALA A 4 10.33 -6.96 11.62
C ALA A 4 11.22 -5.89 12.24
N SER A 5 12.04 -6.23 13.25
CA SER A 5 12.97 -5.30 13.88
C SER A 5 13.97 -4.71 12.87
N GLY A 6 14.52 -5.53 11.96
CA GLY A 6 15.39 -5.07 10.89
C GLY A 6 14.68 -4.11 9.93
N LEU A 7 13.43 -4.40 9.55
CA LEU A 7 12.62 -3.52 8.72
C LEU A 7 12.41 -2.16 9.39
N PHE A 8 12.01 -2.14 10.67
CA PHE A 8 11.85 -0.88 11.42
C PHE A 8 13.15 -0.06 11.46
N ILE A 9 14.31 -0.71 11.68
CA ILE A 9 15.62 -0.02 11.65
C ILE A 9 15.91 0.57 10.27
N VAL A 10 15.68 -0.18 9.20
CA VAL A 10 15.90 0.29 7.82
C VAL A 10 14.97 1.47 7.49
N MET A 11 13.70 1.39 7.92
CA MET A 11 12.75 2.47 7.70
C MET A 11 13.12 3.72 8.49
N GLU A 12 13.55 3.59 9.75
CA GLU A 12 14.06 4.70 10.55
C GLU A 12 15.26 5.38 9.88
N ALA A 13 16.22 4.58 9.38
CA ALA A 13 17.35 5.09 8.61
C ALA A 13 16.88 5.84 7.34
N ALA A 14 15.95 5.28 6.58
CA ALA A 14 15.40 5.93 5.38
C ALA A 14 14.67 7.25 5.72
N GLN A 15 13.93 7.29 6.83
CA GLN A 15 13.27 8.50 7.32
C GLN A 15 14.28 9.58 7.67
N SER A 16 15.37 9.23 8.38
CA SER A 16 16.47 10.16 8.69
C SER A 16 17.20 10.68 7.44
N LEU A 17 17.15 9.95 6.32
CA LEU A 17 17.69 10.36 5.03
C LEU A 17 16.71 11.20 4.18
N GLY A 18 15.56 11.59 4.74
CA GLY A 18 14.61 12.50 4.10
C GLY A 18 13.42 11.83 3.40
N LEU A 19 13.21 10.52 3.58
CA LEU A 19 12.05 9.82 3.01
C LEU A 19 10.73 10.49 3.43
N THR A 20 10.61 10.93 4.68
CA THR A 20 9.40 11.61 5.18
C THR A 20 9.07 12.88 4.41
N ALA A 21 10.09 13.67 4.01
CA ALA A 21 9.89 14.88 3.23
C ALA A 21 9.38 14.56 1.82
N VAL A 22 9.93 13.51 1.20
CA VAL A 22 9.46 13.02 -0.11
C VAL A 22 8.01 12.54 -0.01
N MET A 23 7.70 11.72 1.00
CA MET A 23 6.35 11.21 1.24
C MET A 23 5.36 12.34 1.51
N ALA A 24 5.74 13.36 2.27
CA ALA A 24 4.89 14.53 2.53
C ALA A 24 4.58 15.32 1.25
N ALA A 25 5.57 15.50 0.37
CA ALA A 25 5.40 16.20 -0.89
C ALA A 25 4.40 15.50 -1.82
N ILE A 26 4.52 14.17 -1.97
CA ILE A 26 3.62 13.40 -2.86
C ILE A 26 2.23 13.18 -2.24
N SER A 27 2.15 13.06 -0.92
CA SER A 27 0.89 12.84 -0.19
C SER A 27 0.03 14.11 -0.13
N GLY A 28 0.67 15.28 -0.09
CA GLY A 28 0.08 16.59 0.19
C GLY A 28 -0.67 16.65 1.53
N GLN A 29 -1.34 17.77 1.83
CA GLN A 29 -1.70 18.13 3.21
C GLN A 29 -3.23 18.29 3.48
N GLY A 30 -4.10 17.85 2.56
CA GLY A 30 -5.55 17.99 2.71
C GLY A 30 -6.26 16.79 3.36
N GLN A 31 -7.52 17.00 3.74
CA GLN A 31 -8.47 15.98 4.24
C GLN A 31 -9.81 16.00 3.49
N ASP A 32 -9.92 16.79 2.43
CA ASP A 32 -11.06 16.71 1.52
C ASP A 32 -11.03 15.37 0.76
N ALA A 33 -12.16 15.03 0.11
CA ALA A 33 -12.28 13.76 -0.60
C ALA A 33 -11.12 13.56 -1.58
N ALA A 34 -10.80 14.58 -2.38
CA ALA A 34 -9.73 14.53 -3.37
C ALA A 34 -8.36 14.24 -2.73
N ALA A 35 -8.01 14.90 -1.61
CA ALA A 35 -6.74 14.63 -0.92
C ALA A 35 -6.68 13.22 -0.33
N LEU A 36 -7.78 12.70 0.22
CA LEU A 36 -7.83 11.33 0.75
C LEU A 36 -7.70 10.29 -0.35
N PHE A 37 -8.37 10.47 -1.49
CA PHE A 37 -8.18 9.60 -2.67
C PHE A 37 -6.75 9.65 -3.19
N ARG A 38 -6.13 10.85 -3.26
CA ARG A 38 -4.71 10.98 -3.63
C ARG A 38 -3.83 10.19 -2.67
N LEU A 39 -4.02 10.33 -1.36
CA LEU A 39 -3.22 9.65 -0.35
C LEU A 39 -3.36 8.13 -0.43
N ALA A 40 -4.59 7.61 -0.59
CA ALA A 40 -4.82 6.18 -0.81
C ALA A 40 -4.16 5.66 -2.10
N GLY A 41 -4.17 6.48 -3.16
CA GLY A 41 -3.46 6.19 -4.40
C GLY A 41 -1.94 6.13 -4.22
N VAL A 42 -1.35 7.12 -3.54
CA VAL A 42 0.08 7.11 -3.17
C VAL A 42 0.43 5.87 -2.37
N ALA A 43 -0.35 5.55 -1.34
CA ALA A 43 -0.18 4.35 -0.53
C ALA A 43 -0.23 3.06 -1.35
N THR A 44 -1.19 2.96 -2.28
CA THR A 44 -1.32 1.83 -3.21
C THR A 44 -0.09 1.69 -4.11
N LEU A 45 0.38 2.79 -4.68
CA LEU A 45 1.54 2.78 -5.57
C LEU A 45 2.83 2.44 -4.81
N SER A 46 3.03 3.03 -3.64
CA SER A 46 4.16 2.71 -2.77
C SER A 46 4.18 1.24 -2.40
N ALA A 47 3.03 0.66 -2.00
CA ALA A 47 2.98 -0.75 -1.63
C ALA A 47 3.28 -1.69 -2.80
N ASN A 48 2.84 -1.37 -4.02
CA ASN A 48 3.21 -2.16 -5.21
C ASN A 48 4.67 -1.95 -5.65
N ALA A 49 5.29 -0.84 -5.27
CA ALA A 49 6.71 -0.63 -5.52
C ALA A 49 7.59 -1.45 -4.55
N VAL A 50 7.29 -1.38 -3.24
CA VAL A 50 8.23 -1.83 -2.20
C VAL A 50 7.72 -2.87 -1.20
N ASP A 51 6.46 -3.31 -1.27
CA ASP A 51 5.69 -4.09 -0.26
C ASP A 51 4.85 -3.21 0.69
N ASN A 52 3.78 -3.79 1.25
CA ASN A 52 2.81 -3.07 2.07
C ASN A 52 3.36 -2.55 3.40
N LEU A 53 4.21 -3.31 4.09
CA LEU A 53 4.74 -2.89 5.40
C LEU A 53 5.73 -1.72 5.30
N PRO A 54 6.75 -1.74 4.44
CA PRO A 54 7.64 -0.59 4.25
C PRO A 54 6.88 0.65 3.76
N ALA A 55 5.89 0.48 2.87
CA ALA A 55 5.06 1.58 2.39
C ALA A 55 4.22 2.22 3.50
N TYR A 56 3.63 1.41 4.39
CA TYR A 56 2.93 1.90 5.58
C TYR A 56 3.87 2.71 6.47
N LEU A 57 5.05 2.16 6.81
CA LEU A 57 6.03 2.83 7.68
C LEU A 57 6.60 4.13 7.07
N ALA A 58 6.61 4.24 5.74
CA ALA A 58 7.01 5.47 5.06
C ALA A 58 5.94 6.58 5.14
N LEU A 59 4.65 6.19 5.11
CA LEU A 59 3.53 7.11 4.99
C LEU A 59 2.84 7.43 6.31
N GLU A 60 2.92 6.55 7.31
CA GLU A 60 2.31 6.75 8.61
C GLU A 60 2.72 8.08 9.29
N PRO A 61 4.00 8.51 9.26
CA PRO A 61 4.40 9.80 9.83
C PRO A 61 3.72 11.02 9.19
N VAL A 62 3.22 10.91 7.95
CA VAL A 62 2.55 12.00 7.21
C VAL A 62 1.03 11.92 7.25
N ALA A 63 0.46 10.99 8.04
CA ALA A 63 -0.98 10.86 8.24
C ALA A 63 -1.55 12.11 8.91
N GLY A 64 -1.04 12.49 10.09
CA GLY A 64 -1.44 13.71 10.81
C GLY A 64 -2.91 13.81 11.25
N SER A 65 -3.75 12.82 10.93
CA SER A 65 -5.17 12.74 11.30
C SER A 65 -5.69 11.30 11.13
N PRO A 66 -6.74 10.88 11.87
CA PRO A 66 -7.35 9.57 11.72
C PRO A 66 -7.84 9.28 10.30
N GLU A 67 -8.42 10.26 9.61
CA GLU A 67 -9.00 10.09 8.27
C GLU A 67 -7.92 9.80 7.22
N ARG A 68 -6.78 10.49 7.33
CA ARG A 68 -5.62 10.25 6.48
C ARG A 68 -4.95 8.91 6.80
N LEU A 69 -4.94 8.51 8.07
CA LEU A 69 -4.48 7.18 8.46
C LEU A 69 -5.36 6.08 7.83
N VAL A 70 -6.69 6.25 7.83
CA VAL A 70 -7.60 5.34 7.13
C VAL A 70 -7.28 5.27 5.63
N ALA A 71 -7.07 6.42 4.97
CA ALA A 71 -6.71 6.43 3.55
C ALA A 71 -5.39 5.68 3.27
N ILE A 72 -4.37 5.84 4.13
CA ILE A 72 -3.12 5.08 4.05
C ILE A 72 -3.39 3.59 4.24
N LEU A 73 -4.11 3.20 5.30
CA LEU A 73 -4.40 1.81 5.62
C LEU A 73 -5.19 1.12 4.50
N VAL A 74 -6.16 1.79 3.89
CA VAL A 74 -6.89 1.29 2.72
C VAL A 74 -5.92 1.06 1.56
N GLY A 75 -5.11 2.06 1.21
CA GLY A 75 -4.19 1.96 0.08
C GLY A 75 -3.12 0.86 0.24
N VAL A 76 -2.47 0.79 1.41
CA VAL A 76 -1.40 -0.20 1.66
C VAL A 76 -1.91 -1.61 1.92
N ASN A 77 -3.19 -1.83 2.22
CA ASN A 77 -3.72 -3.19 2.43
C ASN A 77 -4.59 -3.71 1.28
N ALA A 78 -5.40 -2.85 0.64
CA ALA A 78 -6.29 -3.25 -0.44
C ALA A 78 -5.70 -3.01 -1.84
N GLY A 79 -4.78 -2.07 -1.96
CA GLY A 79 -4.07 -1.74 -3.20
C GLY A 79 -2.93 -2.66 -3.67
N PRO A 80 -2.22 -3.45 -2.82
CA PRO A 80 -1.06 -4.29 -3.22
C PRO A 80 -1.43 -5.54 -4.03
N LEU A 81 -2.12 -5.36 -5.15
CA LEU A 81 -2.60 -6.43 -6.03
C LEU A 81 -2.00 -6.37 -7.43
N ILE A 82 -1.15 -5.37 -7.74
CA ILE A 82 -0.59 -5.15 -9.07
C ILE A 82 0.72 -5.93 -9.23
N THR A 83 1.67 -5.81 -8.30
CA THR A 83 2.95 -6.55 -8.38
C THR A 83 2.94 -7.77 -7.44
N PRO A 84 3.63 -8.87 -7.81
CA PRO A 84 3.66 -10.09 -6.98
C PRO A 84 4.22 -9.88 -5.58
N TRP A 85 5.25 -9.04 -5.45
CA TRP A 85 5.95 -8.75 -4.20
C TRP A 85 5.29 -7.64 -3.39
N ALA A 86 4.17 -7.08 -3.84
CA ALA A 86 3.47 -6.00 -3.14
C ALA A 86 2.98 -6.43 -1.74
N SER A 87 2.80 -7.73 -1.55
CA SER A 87 2.51 -8.32 -0.24
C SER A 87 3.06 -9.74 -0.16
N LEU A 88 3.69 -10.06 0.97
CA LEU A 88 4.08 -11.43 1.29
C LEU A 88 2.91 -12.43 1.23
N ALA A 89 1.69 -11.99 1.55
CA ALA A 89 0.50 -12.86 1.46
C ALA A 89 0.27 -13.37 0.03
N THR A 90 0.50 -12.53 -0.98
CA THR A 90 0.40 -12.89 -2.40
C THR A 90 1.41 -13.96 -2.77
N LEU A 91 2.66 -13.82 -2.32
CA LEU A 91 3.73 -14.78 -2.58
C LEU A 91 3.46 -16.13 -1.89
N LEU A 92 3.08 -16.11 -0.61
CA LEU A 92 2.74 -17.32 0.15
C LEU A 92 1.56 -18.06 -0.48
N TRP A 93 0.54 -17.33 -0.95
CA TRP A 93 -0.58 -17.94 -1.66
C TRP A 93 -0.16 -18.53 -3.00
N HIS A 94 0.71 -17.85 -3.75
CA HIS A 94 1.24 -18.39 -5.00
C HIS A 94 2.05 -19.69 -4.77
N GLU A 95 2.92 -19.73 -3.76
CA GLU A 95 3.64 -20.95 -3.38
C GLU A 95 2.67 -22.08 -3.04
N ARG A 96 1.58 -21.77 -2.34
CA ARG A 96 0.55 -22.76 -2.04
C ARG A 96 -0.13 -23.28 -3.30
N LEU A 97 -0.50 -22.41 -4.24
CA LEU A 97 -1.10 -22.81 -5.51
C LEU A 97 -0.16 -23.72 -6.33
N VAL A 98 1.12 -23.38 -6.38
CA VAL A 98 2.15 -24.20 -7.05
C VAL A 98 2.25 -25.58 -6.39
N SER A 99 2.21 -25.66 -5.05
CA SER A 99 2.22 -26.94 -4.32
C SER A 99 1.00 -27.82 -4.62
N MET A 100 -0.10 -27.22 -5.09
CA MET A 100 -1.33 -27.91 -5.50
C MET A 100 -1.36 -28.21 -7.02
N GLY A 101 -0.29 -27.94 -7.75
CA GLY A 101 -0.22 -28.11 -9.21
C GLY A 101 -0.95 -27.02 -10.00
N VAL A 102 -1.35 -25.91 -9.36
CA VAL A 102 -2.04 -24.79 -10.01
C VAL A 102 -1.03 -23.70 -10.36
N HIS A 103 -0.80 -23.49 -11.65
CA HIS A 103 0.15 -22.49 -12.14
C HIS A 103 -0.58 -21.25 -12.67
N ILE A 104 -0.31 -20.09 -12.06
CA ILE A 104 -0.80 -18.78 -12.53
C ILE A 104 0.37 -17.98 -13.08
N LYS A 105 0.24 -17.48 -14.31
CA LYS A 105 1.23 -16.57 -14.90
C LYS A 105 1.16 -15.20 -14.20
N TRP A 106 2.31 -14.70 -13.75
CA TRP A 106 2.39 -13.39 -13.10
C TRP A 106 1.88 -12.26 -13.96
N SER A 107 2.16 -12.25 -15.27
CA SER A 107 1.63 -11.22 -16.18
C SER A 107 0.10 -11.15 -16.17
N ARG A 108 -0.58 -12.29 -16.10
CA ARG A 108 -2.05 -12.33 -15.98
C ARG A 108 -2.51 -11.79 -14.63
N TYR A 109 -1.84 -12.17 -13.55
CA TYR A 109 -2.12 -11.64 -12.21
C TYR A 109 -1.99 -10.12 -12.19
N MET A 110 -0.87 -9.58 -12.69
CA MET A 110 -0.59 -8.14 -12.70
C MET A 110 -1.61 -7.36 -13.55
N LEU A 111 -1.99 -7.88 -14.72
CA LEU A 111 -3.02 -7.27 -15.57
C LEU A 111 -4.40 -7.22 -14.89
N LEU A 112 -4.78 -8.27 -14.17
CA LEU A 112 -6.01 -8.27 -13.37
C LEU A 112 -5.88 -7.30 -12.19
N GLY A 113 -4.71 -7.26 -11.56
CA GLY A 113 -4.37 -6.34 -10.49
C GLY A 113 -4.55 -4.87 -10.88
N LEU A 114 -4.14 -4.49 -12.09
CA LEU A 114 -4.35 -3.14 -12.63
C LEU A 114 -5.82 -2.73 -12.73
N VAL A 115 -6.75 -3.69 -12.76
CA VAL A 115 -8.20 -3.43 -12.76
C VAL A 115 -8.76 -3.53 -11.34
N VAL A 116 -8.41 -4.59 -10.60
CA VAL A 116 -8.99 -4.88 -9.29
C VAL A 116 -8.51 -3.90 -8.21
N ALA A 117 -7.23 -3.52 -8.22
CA ALA A 117 -6.67 -2.59 -7.24
C ALA A 117 -7.37 -1.21 -7.24
N PRO A 118 -7.48 -0.49 -8.38
CA PRO A 118 -8.14 0.82 -8.39
C PRO A 118 -9.63 0.73 -8.08
N LEU A 119 -10.32 -0.35 -8.51
CA LEU A 119 -11.73 -0.55 -8.16
C LEU A 119 -11.91 -0.77 -6.66
N THR A 120 -11.11 -1.65 -6.06
CA THR A 120 -11.20 -1.97 -4.63
C THR A 120 -10.90 -0.76 -3.77
N VAL A 121 -9.76 -0.08 -4.03
CA VAL A 121 -9.34 1.11 -3.27
C VAL A 121 -10.32 2.26 -3.52
N GLY A 122 -10.74 2.47 -4.76
CA GLY A 122 -11.65 3.55 -5.12
C GLY A 122 -13.03 3.38 -4.46
N LEU A 123 -13.60 2.18 -4.48
CA LEU A 123 -14.88 1.89 -3.82
C LEU A 123 -14.77 1.96 -2.29
N ALA A 124 -13.68 1.47 -1.70
CA ALA A 124 -13.45 1.58 -0.26
C ALA A 124 -13.35 3.05 0.19
N MET A 125 -12.60 3.87 -0.56
CA MET A 125 -12.49 5.30 -0.30
C MET A 125 -13.80 6.05 -0.53
N LEU A 126 -14.55 5.68 -1.57
CA LEU A 126 -15.87 6.25 -1.82
C LEU A 126 -16.82 5.97 -0.65
N ALA A 127 -16.88 4.71 -0.20
CA ALA A 127 -17.68 4.34 0.97
C ALA A 127 -17.25 5.15 2.21
N PHE A 128 -15.94 5.20 2.49
CA PHE A 128 -15.42 5.95 3.63
C PHE A 128 -15.78 7.45 3.59
N VAL A 129 -15.62 8.10 2.44
CA VAL A 129 -15.93 9.54 2.29
C VAL A 129 -17.43 9.83 2.43
N LEU A 130 -18.30 8.87 2.08
CA LEU A 130 -19.74 9.02 2.21
C LEU A 130 -20.26 8.75 3.63
N THR A 131 -19.51 8.03 4.47
CA THR A 131 -19.93 7.62 5.81
C THR A 131 -19.19 8.32 6.95
N ARG A 132 -18.24 9.21 6.64
CA ARG A 132 -17.46 9.96 7.64
C ARG A 132 -18.24 11.09 8.28
#